data_AF-A0A377V104-F1
#
_entry.id   AF-A0A377V104-F1
#
_cell.length_a   1.000
_cell.length_b   1.000
_cell.length_c   1.000
_cell.angle_alpha   90.00
_cell.angle_beta   90.00
_cell.angle_gamma   90.00
#
_symmetry.space_group_name_H-M   'P 1'
#
loop_
_entity.id
_entity.type
_entity.pdbx_description
1 polymer ?
#
loop_
_entity_poly.entity_id
_entity_poly.type
_entity_poly.pdbx_seq_one_letter_code
_entity_poly.pdbx_strand_id
1 'polypeptide(L)' 'MVPRPAAAEGTALLLFLLIVPFWTNSLIRIYGLKIFLSTKGYLNEFLLWLGVIDTPIRIMFTPSAVIIGLVYILLPLW' A
#
# COMPACT_ATOMS: atom_id res chain seq x y z
N MET A 1 5.18 -4.61 47.87
CA MET A 1 6.08 -4.34 46.73
C MET A 1 5.50 -5.04 45.51
N VAL A 2 4.87 -4.31 44.60
CA VAL A 2 4.30 -4.88 43.35
C VAL A 2 5.40 -4.85 42.29
N PRO A 3 5.73 -5.98 41.63
CA PRO A 3 6.77 -6.01 40.61
C PRO A 3 6.28 -5.31 39.34
N ARG A 4 7.07 -4.36 38.84
CA ARG A 4 6.83 -3.62 37.61
C ARG A 4 7.14 -4.54 36.42
N PRO A 5 6.18 -4.82 35.51
CA PRO A 5 6.44 -5.72 34.40
C PRO A 5 7.46 -5.09 33.44
N ALA A 6 8.62 -5.75 33.32
CA ALA A 6 9.63 -5.47 32.32
C ALA A 6 9.19 -6.11 30.99
N ALA A 7 8.31 -5.44 30.24
CA ALA A 7 7.94 -5.87 28.88
C ALA A 7 7.21 -4.73 28.16
N ALA A 8 7.93 -3.75 27.60
CA ALA A 8 7.24 -2.69 26.85
C ALA A 8 8.01 -2.09 25.64
N GLU A 9 9.25 -2.51 25.36
CA GLU A 9 9.99 -1.95 24.22
C GLU A 9 9.39 -2.40 22.88
N GLY A 10 9.00 -3.68 22.77
CA GLY A 10 8.30 -4.22 21.60
C GLY A 10 6.84 -3.76 21.51
N THR A 11 6.14 -3.63 22.64
CA THR A 11 4.71 -3.31 22.68
C THR A 11 4.40 -1.96 22.04
N ALA A 12 5.23 -0.93 22.27
CA ALA A 12 5.07 0.37 21.63
C ALA A 12 5.21 0.30 20.10
N LEU A 13 6.14 -0.53 19.62
CA LEU A 13 6.41 -0.74 18.19
C LEU A 13 5.26 -1.51 17.51
N LEU A 14 4.72 -2.54 18.16
CA LEU A 14 3.54 -3.26 17.69
C LEU A 14 2.30 -2.36 17.66
N LEU A 15 2.08 -1.54 18.69
CA LEU A 15 0.96 -0.59 18.72
C LEU A 15 1.12 0.50 17.66
N PHE A 16 2.34 0.96 17.39
CA PHE A 16 2.62 1.89 16.30
C PHE A 16 2.31 1.26 14.93
N LEU A 17 2.76 0.03 14.67
CA LEU A 17 2.44 -0.70 13.45
C LEU A 17 0.92 -0.95 13.25
N LEU A 18 0.15 -1.04 14.34
CA LEU A 18 -1.30 -1.18 14.31
C LEU A 18 -2.00 0.16 13.98
N ILE A 19 -1.48 1.26 14.52
CA ILE A 19 -2.06 2.60 14.34
C ILE A 19 -1.70 3.21 12.98
N VAL A 20 -0.49 2.96 12.46
CA VAL A 20 -0.02 3.47 11.15
C VAL A 20 -0.97 3.16 9.98
N PRO A 21 -1.45 1.92 9.76
CA PRO A 21 -2.37 1.62 8.65
C PRO A 21 -3.75 2.26 8.85
N PHE A 22 -4.15 2.51 10.10
CA PHE A 22 -5.39 3.21 10.44
C PHE A 22 -5.27 4.74 10.25
N TRP A 23 -4.10 5.31 10.55
CA TRP A 23 -3.85 6.75 10.40
C TRP A 23 -3.50 7.16 8.97
N THR A 24 -3.28 6.19 8.09
CA THR A 24 -3.09 6.44 6.66
C THR A 24 -4.40 6.90 6.02
N ASN A 25 -4.54 8.22 5.86
CA ASN A 25 -5.68 8.89 5.25
C ASN A 25 -6.12 8.20 3.93
N SER A 26 -7.42 7.96 3.77
CA SER A 26 -8.00 7.37 2.54
C SER A 26 -7.55 8.07 1.26
N LEU A 27 -7.30 9.39 1.31
CA LEU A 27 -6.74 10.14 0.19
C LEU A 27 -5.34 9.65 -0.19
N ILE A 28 -4.45 9.42 0.78
CA ILE A 28 -3.08 8.94 0.55
C ILE A 28 -3.13 7.57 -0.13
N ARG A 29 -4.04 6.68 0.29
CA ARG A 29 -4.25 5.38 -0.36
C ARG A 29 -4.65 5.51 -1.83
N ILE A 30 -5.62 6.39 -2.13
CA ILE A 30 -6.08 6.62 -3.51
C ILE A 30 -4.96 7.22 -4.37
N TYR A 31 -4.21 8.20 -3.85
CA TYR A 31 -3.08 8.80 -4.55
C TYR A 31 -1.92 7.81 -4.74
N GLY A 32 -1.64 6.99 -3.73
CA GLY A 32 -0.62 5.94 -3.80
C GLY A 32 -0.96 4.92 -4.88
N LEU A 33 -2.20 4.46 -4.93
CA LEU A 33 -2.69 3.58 -5.99
C LEU A 33 -2.57 4.23 -7.37
N LYS A 34 -2.97 5.50 -7.50
CA LYS A 34 -2.84 6.27 -8.75
C LYS A 34 -1.39 6.36 -9.23
N ILE A 35 -0.45 6.63 -8.32
CA ILE A 35 0.98 6.71 -8.63
C ILE A 35 1.52 5.32 -9.01
N PHE A 36 1.14 4.29 -8.28
CA PHE A 36 1.58 2.91 -8.53
C PHE A 36 1.15 2.40 -9.91
N LEU A 37 -0.11 2.62 -10.30
CA LEU A 37 -0.69 2.21 -11.58
C LEU A 37 -0.37 3.16 -12.75
N SER A 38 0.23 4.31 -12.47
CA SER A 38 0.60 5.28 -13.50
C SER A 38 1.49 4.63 -14.57
N THR A 39 1.43 5.16 -15.78
CA THR A 39 2.32 4.73 -16.89
C THR A 39 3.80 4.88 -16.53
N LYS A 40 4.13 5.87 -15.69
CA LYS A 40 5.47 6.07 -15.09
C LYS A 40 5.48 5.73 -13.59
N GLY A 41 4.64 4.78 -13.21
CA GLY A 41 4.49 4.34 -11.83
C GLY A 41 5.43 3.19 -11.49
N TYR A 42 5.54 2.91 -10.19
CA TYR A 42 6.39 1.84 -9.65
C TYR A 42 6.09 0.47 -10.26
N LEU A 43 4.83 0.17 -10.60
CA LEU A 43 4.47 -1.10 -11.25
C LEU A 43 5.19 -1.26 -12.61
N ASN A 44 5.12 -0.23 -13.45
CA ASN A 44 5.76 -0.25 -14.76
C ASN A 44 7.28 -0.26 -14.63
N GLU A 45 7.85 0.56 -13.75
CA GLU A 45 9.30 0.58 -13.52
C GLU A 45 9.81 -0.77 -13.01
N PHE A 46 9.09 -1.41 -12.09
CA PHE A 46 9.46 -2.73 -11.56
C PHE A 46 9.38 -3.83 -12.64
N LEU A 47 8.33 -3.82 -13.47
CA LEU A 47 8.17 -4.79 -14.56
C LEU A 47 9.22 -4.60 -15.67
N LEU A 48 9.57 -3.35 -15.98
CA LEU A 48 10.67 -3.01 -16.91
C LEU A 48 12.02 -3.46 -16.33
N TRP A 49 12.26 -3.22 -15.04
CA TRP A 49 13.49 -3.62 -14.37
C TRP A 49 13.68 -5.14 -14.33
N LEU A 50 12.58 -5.90 -14.14
CA LEU A 50 12.59 -7.36 -14.24
C LEU A 50 12.73 -7.88 -15.68
N GLY A 51 12.62 -7.03 -16.70
CA GLY A 51 12.64 -7.44 -18.11
C GLY A 51 11.40 -8.22 -18.55
N VAL A 52 10.29 -8.13 -17.81
CA VAL A 52 9.02 -8.81 -18.14
C VAL A 52 8.28 -8.08 -19.25
N ILE A 53 8.48 -6.77 -19.37
CA ILE A 53 7.88 -5.91 -20.39
C ILE A 53 8.97 -5.04 -21.03
N ASP A 54 8.86 -4.79 -22.34
CA ASP A 54 9.78 -3.89 -23.06
C ASP A 54 9.30 -2.43 -23.09
N THR A 55 7.99 -2.22 -22.89
CA THR A 55 7.38 -0.89 -22.93
C THR A 55 6.37 -0.71 -21.80
N PRO A 56 6.19 0.52 -21.27
CA PRO A 56 5.25 0.78 -20.19
C PRO A 56 3.81 0.51 -20.58
N ILE A 57 3.09 -0.24 -19.75
CA ILE A 57 1.67 -0.54 -19.92
C ILE A 57 0.83 0.62 -19.38
N ARG A 58 -0.09 1.10 -20.21
CA ARG A 58 -1.05 2.16 -19.86
C ARG A 58 -2.29 1.56 -19.19
N ILE A 59 -2.20 1.31 -17.88
CA ILE A 59 -3.31 0.75 -17.10
C ILE A 59 -4.25 1.85 -16.58
N MET A 60 -3.72 3.03 -16.26
CA MET A 60 -4.52 4.16 -15.78
C MET A 60 -5.63 4.57 -16.77
N PHE A 61 -6.78 4.95 -16.22
CA PHE A 61 -8.00 5.31 -16.97
C PHE A 61 -8.62 4.18 -17.81
N THR A 62 -8.25 2.92 -17.56
CA THR A 62 -8.89 1.74 -18.17
C THR A 62 -9.82 1.04 -17.17
N PRO A 63 -10.75 0.19 -17.63
CA PRO A 63 -11.56 -0.66 -16.74
C PRO A 63 -10.71 -1.51 -15.79
N SER A 64 -9.53 -1.96 -16.23
CA SER A 64 -8.60 -2.73 -15.39
C SER A 64 -8.10 -1.93 -14.18
N ALA A 65 -7.78 -0.64 -14.36
CA ALA A 65 -7.44 0.23 -13.22
C ALA A 65 -8.61 0.40 -12.25
N VAL A 66 -9.85 0.48 -12.76
CA VAL A 66 -11.05 0.55 -11.93
C VAL A 66 -11.23 -0.73 -11.12
N ILE A 67 -11.08 -1.89 -11.76
CA ILE A 67 -11.17 -3.19 -11.07
C ILE A 67 -10.09 -3.30 -9.99
N ILE A 68 -8.85 -2.93 -10.28
CA ILE A 68 -7.76 -2.95 -9.28
C ILE A 68 -8.05 -1.99 -8.13
N GLY A 69 -8.58 -0.79 -8.42
CA GLY A 69 -9.00 0.15 -7.39
C GLY A 69 -10.16 -0.35 -6.55
N LEU A 70 -11.16 -0.98 -7.16
CA LEU A 70 -12.26 -1.61 -6.45
C LEU A 70 -11.77 -2.75 -5.58
N VAL A 71 -10.89 -3.62 -6.09
CA VAL A 71 -10.25 -4.69 -5.31
C VAL A 71 -9.47 -4.08 -4.14
N TYR A 72 -8.71 -3.00 -4.36
CA TYR A 72 -7.97 -2.32 -3.30
C TYR A 72 -8.86 -1.57 -2.29
N ILE A 73 -10.10 -1.21 -2.67
CA ILE A 73 -11.10 -0.56 -1.80
C ILE A 73 -12.04 -1.58 -1.14
N LEU A 74 -12.20 -2.78 -1.70
CA LEU A 74 -13.00 -3.87 -1.17
C LEU A 74 -12.18 -4.85 -0.31
N LEU A 75 -10.90 -5.06 -0.61
CA LEU A 75 -9.94 -5.82 0.21
C LEU A 75 -9.46 -5.13 1.50
N PRO A 76 -9.77 -3.86 1.84
CA PRO A 76 -9.67 -3.37 3.22
C PRO A 76 -10.76 -4.01 4.08
N LEU A 77 -10.57 -5.30 4.31
CA LEU A 77 -11.06 -5.99 5.49
C LEU A 77 -9.83 -6.21 6.40
N TRP A 78 -10.06 -5.94 7.68
CA TRP A 78 -9.19 -6.14 8.86
C TRP A 78 -8.14 -5.06 9.15
#